data_AF-R7BMR5-F1
#
_entry.id   AF-R7BMR5-F1
#
_cell.length_a   1.000
_cell.length_b   1.000
_cell.length_c   1.000
_cell.angle_alpha   90.00
_cell.angle_beta   90.00
_cell.angle_gamma   90.00
#
_symmetry.space_group_name_H-M   'P 1'
#
loop_
_entity.id
_entity.type
_entity.pdbx_description
1 polymer ?
#
loop_
_entity_poly.entity_id
_entity_poly.type
_entity_poly.pdbx_seq_one_letter_code
_entity_poly.pdbx_strand_id
1 'polypeptide(L)'
;MKLLLHACCGPCSLEPVRHLLEEGHDLTIAYMNSNIEPKEEYEHRLSTLLAWAKQEGIPVTEGPYCNSQWNEKIASAWNETAPRKIRCQECYRFRFEELARYAHEHHFEAIGTTLSVSPYQFTSLIKEELERSAKLYPELTVLFRDYRSDYPEATRRSRELGMYRQNYCGCTFSNKEAQQEREERKAARKAKKAAERAAKLAMLKTEDFDYDLPEHCIAQEPAPIRDTCKMLVMNRKTGALQDKIFRDIYDYLKPGDLLVANETRVMPARLLGTKHETGGAAEVFLLRERFDREPKKDSSAIWEVLVRPGKRLKPGALVDFTNAEGEIILSAEIIDWIEDAEKGERLARLSTPLSSLDDALHQVGHTPLPPYIKNYAGDEELYQTVFSQEERSAAAPTAGLHFTPELIEAIKAKGVGFETVHLEVGLDTFRIVDEEDPHNHQIHTERYTVPEKTVQAIAKTKAQNGRVIAVGTTSVRSLESAWDSDKQCLIPRDREKTSLFILPGYEFKVVDALITNFHVPRSTLMMLVSAFSTRDNIMAAYKHAIKRHYRLLSFGDAMFIQ
;
A
#
# COMPACT_ATOMS: atom_id res chain seq x y z
N MET A 1 -47.16 -31.67 33.99
CA MET A 1 -46.37 -32.91 34.14
C MET A 1 -44.99 -32.54 34.64
N LYS A 2 -44.33 -33.45 35.38
CA LYS A 2 -42.92 -33.35 35.74
C LYS A 2 -42.07 -33.67 34.51
N LEU A 3 -41.54 -32.62 33.89
CA LEU A 3 -40.85 -32.64 32.60
C LEU A 3 -39.34 -32.48 32.77
N LEU A 4 -38.56 -33.41 32.22
CA LEU A 4 -37.12 -33.27 32.07
C LEU A 4 -36.79 -32.72 30.68
N LEU A 5 -36.37 -31.46 30.62
CA LEU A 5 -36.10 -30.75 29.36
C LEU A 5 -34.61 -30.70 29.08
N HIS A 6 -34.16 -31.43 28.06
CA HIS A 6 -32.78 -31.38 27.63
C HIS A 6 -32.42 -30.05 26.95
N ALA A 7 -31.30 -29.44 27.37
CA ALA A 7 -30.80 -28.18 26.80
C ALA A 7 -29.30 -28.21 26.50
N CYS A 8 -28.91 -27.57 25.40
CA CYS A 8 -27.50 -27.46 24.98
C CYS A 8 -26.80 -26.15 25.37
N CYS A 9 -27.56 -25.09 25.66
CA CYS A 9 -27.06 -23.83 26.19
C CYS A 9 -28.24 -22.97 26.67
N GLY A 10 -27.95 -21.93 27.45
CA GLY A 10 -28.95 -20.96 27.89
C GLY A 10 -29.70 -20.26 26.76
N PRO A 11 -29.04 -19.71 25.72
CA PRO A 11 -29.73 -19.04 24.61
C PRO A 11 -30.79 -19.90 23.91
N CYS A 12 -30.53 -21.21 23.76
CA CYS A 12 -31.49 -22.13 23.14
C CYS A 12 -32.68 -22.45 24.06
N SER A 13 -32.54 -22.25 25.38
CA SER A 13 -33.60 -22.53 26.34
C SER A 13 -34.62 -21.41 26.50
N LEU A 14 -34.28 -20.16 26.17
CA LEU A 14 -35.09 -18.96 26.47
C LEU A 14 -36.56 -19.09 26.07
N GLU A 15 -36.84 -19.34 24.78
CA GLU A 15 -38.21 -19.42 24.28
C GLU A 15 -38.87 -20.77 24.56
N PRO A 16 -38.22 -21.93 24.34
CA PRO A 16 -38.83 -23.22 24.65
C PRO A 16 -39.28 -23.34 26.11
N VAL A 17 -38.46 -22.88 27.05
CA VAL A 17 -38.78 -22.94 28.48
C VAL A 17 -39.93 -22.00 28.82
N ARG A 18 -39.95 -20.78 28.27
CA ARG A 18 -41.05 -19.83 28.48
C ARG A 18 -42.40 -20.45 28.07
N HIS A 19 -42.47 -21.00 26.86
CA HIS A 19 -43.69 -21.66 26.36
C HIS A 19 -44.12 -22.83 27.26
N LEU A 20 -43.18 -23.67 27.71
CA LEU A 20 -43.49 -24.83 28.55
C LEU A 20 -43.94 -24.44 29.97
N LEU A 21 -43.40 -23.36 30.54
CA LEU A 21 -43.85 -22.82 31.82
C LEU A 21 -45.25 -22.21 31.71
N GLU A 22 -45.54 -21.48 30.62
CA GLU A 22 -46.88 -20.92 30.34
C GLU A 22 -47.95 -22.02 30.20
N GLU A 23 -47.56 -23.21 29.72
CA GLU A 23 -48.42 -24.40 29.65
C GLU A 23 -48.61 -25.12 30.99
N GLY A 24 -47.92 -24.69 32.05
CA GLY A 24 -48.05 -25.24 33.40
C GLY A 24 -47.26 -26.53 33.67
N HIS A 25 -46.18 -26.79 32.92
CA HIS A 25 -45.30 -27.94 33.19
C HIS A 25 -44.36 -27.67 34.37
N ASP A 26 -44.13 -28.68 35.22
CA ASP A 26 -43.12 -28.65 36.27
C ASP A 26 -41.78 -29.08 35.67
N LEU A 27 -40.89 -28.11 35.42
CA LEU A 27 -39.78 -28.25 34.49
C LEU A 27 -38.44 -28.32 35.23
N THR A 28 -37.63 -29.33 34.90
CA THR A 28 -36.20 -29.39 35.24
C THR A 28 -35.39 -29.44 33.96
N ILE A 29 -34.38 -28.57 33.84
CA ILE A 29 -33.47 -28.57 32.68
C ILE A 29 -32.38 -29.63 32.89
N ALA A 30 -32.19 -30.50 31.90
CA ALA A 30 -31.09 -31.46 31.86
C ALA A 30 -29.97 -30.96 30.93
N TYR A 31 -28.78 -30.73 31.49
CA TYR A 31 -27.58 -30.40 30.75
C TYR A 31 -26.74 -31.67 30.54
N MET A 32 -27.06 -32.42 29.48
CA MET A 32 -26.42 -33.69 29.10
C MET A 32 -25.74 -33.51 27.74
N ASN A 33 -24.49 -33.03 27.77
CA ASN A 33 -23.82 -32.43 26.62
C ASN A 33 -22.39 -32.97 26.40
N SER A 34 -22.17 -34.28 26.53
CA SER A 34 -20.86 -34.92 26.30
C SER A 34 -20.23 -34.64 24.93
N ASN A 35 -21.02 -34.17 23.97
CA ASN A 35 -20.56 -33.76 22.64
C ASN A 35 -19.82 -32.41 22.63
N ILE A 36 -19.91 -31.59 23.68
CA ILE A 36 -19.35 -30.23 23.66
C ILE A 36 -17.88 -30.30 24.01
N GLU A 37 -17.05 -29.79 23.12
CA GLU A 37 -15.60 -29.85 23.22
C GLU A 37 -14.99 -28.57 22.62
N PRO A 38 -13.92 -28.00 23.23
CA PRO A 38 -13.20 -28.52 24.39
C PRO A 38 -13.99 -28.35 25.72
N LYS A 39 -13.49 -28.92 26.81
CA LYS A 39 -14.21 -28.93 28.11
C LYS A 39 -14.54 -27.52 28.60
N GLU A 40 -13.70 -26.55 28.30
CA GLU A 40 -13.90 -25.15 28.66
C GLU A 40 -15.17 -24.58 27.99
N GLU A 41 -15.49 -24.99 26.75
CA GLU A 41 -16.73 -24.58 26.07
C GLU A 41 -17.95 -25.21 26.75
N TYR A 42 -17.84 -26.46 27.21
CA TYR A 42 -18.90 -27.13 27.97
C TYR A 42 -19.19 -26.38 29.27
N GLU A 43 -18.16 -26.03 30.03
CA GLU A 43 -18.26 -25.29 31.30
C GLU A 43 -18.79 -23.87 31.10
N HIS A 44 -18.39 -23.20 30.02
CA HIS A 44 -18.85 -21.85 29.72
C HIS A 44 -20.34 -21.79 29.34
N ARG A 45 -20.81 -22.77 28.57
CA ARG A 45 -22.24 -22.91 28.24
C ARG A 45 -23.07 -23.31 29.45
N LEU A 46 -22.56 -24.21 30.29
CA LEU A 46 -23.21 -24.63 31.53
C LEU A 46 -23.35 -23.45 32.50
N SER A 47 -22.28 -22.71 32.76
CA SER A 47 -22.32 -21.54 33.66
C SER A 47 -23.31 -20.47 33.16
N THR A 48 -23.36 -20.23 31.85
CA THR A 48 -24.35 -19.32 31.23
C THR A 48 -25.78 -19.81 31.45
N LEU A 49 -26.03 -21.11 31.27
CA LEU A 49 -27.35 -21.72 31.50
C LEU A 49 -27.75 -21.65 32.97
N LEU A 50 -26.85 -22.01 33.89
CA LEU A 50 -27.09 -21.99 35.34
C LEU A 50 -27.39 -20.58 35.85
N ALA A 51 -26.65 -19.58 35.38
CA ALA A 51 -26.86 -18.20 35.77
C ALA A 51 -28.26 -17.71 35.41
N TRP A 52 -28.72 -18.00 34.18
CA TRP A 52 -30.06 -17.67 33.73
C TRP A 52 -31.14 -18.50 34.44
N ALA A 53 -31.00 -19.82 34.51
CA ALA A 53 -31.99 -20.70 35.13
C ALA A 53 -32.20 -20.37 36.62
N LYS A 54 -31.14 -19.97 37.34
CA LYS A 54 -31.22 -19.50 38.72
C LYS A 54 -32.09 -18.23 38.85
N GLN A 55 -32.02 -17.30 37.90
CA GLN A 55 -32.84 -16.09 37.91
C GLN A 55 -34.32 -16.40 37.66
N GLU A 56 -34.60 -17.39 36.81
CA GLU A 56 -35.96 -17.84 36.49
C GLU A 56 -36.53 -18.84 37.52
N GLY A 57 -35.74 -19.25 38.53
CA GLY A 57 -36.14 -20.23 39.53
C GLY A 57 -36.29 -21.65 38.99
N ILE A 58 -35.57 -22.00 37.93
CA ILE A 58 -35.69 -23.27 37.22
C ILE A 58 -34.59 -24.24 37.65
N PRO A 59 -34.93 -25.43 38.16
CA PRO A 59 -33.94 -26.47 38.48
C PRO A 59 -33.13 -26.90 37.25
N VAL A 60 -31.82 -27.08 37.45
CA VAL A 60 -30.92 -27.63 36.43
C VAL A 60 -30.21 -28.86 37.01
N THR A 61 -30.23 -29.96 36.28
CA THR A 61 -29.42 -31.15 36.56
C THR A 61 -28.35 -31.30 35.48
N GLU A 62 -27.15 -31.68 35.89
CA GLU A 62 -26.01 -31.93 35.01
C GLU A 62 -25.79 -33.43 34.88
N GLY A 63 -25.64 -33.92 33.64
CA GLY A 63 -25.30 -35.32 33.38
C GLY A 63 -23.78 -35.58 33.42
N PRO A 64 -23.34 -36.84 33.42
CA PRO A 64 -21.93 -37.18 33.24
C PRO A 64 -21.34 -36.59 31.95
N TYR A 65 -20.19 -35.90 32.08
CA TYR A 65 -19.41 -35.45 30.93
C TYR A 65 -18.42 -36.53 30.47
N CYS A 66 -18.83 -37.33 29.49
CA CYS A 66 -18.08 -38.48 28.95
C CYS A 66 -17.74 -38.30 27.46
N ASN A 67 -16.97 -37.25 27.13
CA ASN A 67 -16.61 -36.93 25.74
C ASN A 67 -15.86 -38.07 25.00
N SER A 68 -15.02 -38.86 25.68
CA SER A 68 -14.33 -40.00 25.07
C SER A 68 -15.31 -41.07 24.56
N GLN A 69 -16.30 -41.45 25.37
CA GLN A 69 -17.34 -42.39 24.96
C GLN A 69 -18.20 -41.82 23.83
N TRP A 70 -18.50 -40.52 23.87
CA TRP A 70 -19.19 -39.86 22.78
C TRP A 70 -18.38 -39.96 21.48
N ASN A 71 -17.08 -39.68 21.52
CA ASN A 71 -16.19 -39.77 20.36
C ASN A 71 -16.10 -41.20 19.80
N GLU A 72 -16.00 -42.22 20.66
CA GLU A 72 -16.02 -43.64 20.24
C GLU A 72 -17.32 -44.00 19.51
N LYS A 73 -18.46 -43.57 20.04
CA LYS A 73 -19.78 -43.81 19.42
C LYS A 73 -19.88 -43.16 18.07
N ILE A 74 -19.46 -41.90 17.93
CA ILE A 74 -19.44 -41.20 16.64
C ILE A 74 -18.51 -41.92 15.65
N ALA A 75 -17.29 -42.28 16.06
CA ALA A 75 -16.32 -42.94 15.19
C ALA A 75 -16.80 -44.31 14.69
N SER A 76 -17.62 -45.02 15.47
CA SER A 76 -18.18 -46.32 15.07
C SER A 76 -19.24 -46.23 13.96
N ALA A 77 -19.88 -45.07 13.80
CA ALA A 77 -21.04 -44.89 12.93
C ALA A 77 -20.83 -43.84 11.82
N TRP A 78 -19.74 -43.07 11.87
CA TRP A 78 -19.48 -41.96 10.96
C TRP A 78 -18.00 -41.79 10.67
N ASN A 79 -17.69 -41.38 9.44
CA ASN A 79 -16.38 -40.91 9.00
C ASN A 79 -16.54 -39.62 8.17
N GLU A 80 -15.43 -38.95 7.85
CA GLU A 80 -15.48 -37.63 7.19
C GLU A 80 -16.11 -37.62 5.79
N THR A 81 -16.21 -38.77 5.11
CA THR A 81 -16.88 -38.85 3.79
C THR A 81 -18.40 -39.06 3.90
N ALA A 82 -18.89 -39.43 5.08
CA ALA A 82 -20.31 -39.65 5.33
C ALA A 82 -21.06 -38.33 5.62
N PRO A 83 -22.34 -38.20 5.21
CA PRO A 83 -23.13 -36.99 5.45
C PRO A 83 -23.20 -36.57 6.93
N ARG A 84 -23.07 -35.26 7.21
CA ARG A 84 -23.15 -34.66 8.56
C ARG A 84 -24.37 -35.12 9.37
N LYS A 85 -25.51 -35.37 8.71
CA LYS A 85 -26.74 -35.83 9.36
C LYS A 85 -26.56 -37.13 10.15
N ILE A 86 -25.70 -38.04 9.68
CA ILE A 86 -25.42 -39.33 10.32
C ILE A 86 -24.70 -39.09 11.66
N ARG A 87 -23.63 -38.29 11.66
CA ARG A 87 -22.96 -37.86 12.90
C ARG A 87 -23.92 -37.21 13.90
N CYS A 88 -24.77 -36.30 13.41
CA CYS A 88 -25.67 -35.56 14.28
C CYS A 88 -26.76 -36.49 14.87
N GLN A 89 -27.26 -37.45 14.10
CA GLN A 89 -28.20 -38.46 14.58
C GLN A 89 -27.62 -39.26 15.75
N GLU A 90 -26.40 -39.77 15.62
CA GLU A 90 -25.73 -40.50 16.71
C GLU A 90 -25.45 -39.62 17.93
N CYS A 91 -25.13 -38.33 17.71
CA CYS A 91 -25.01 -37.37 18.79
C CYS A 91 -26.32 -37.15 19.55
N TYR A 92 -27.46 -37.07 18.84
CA TYR A 92 -28.78 -36.93 19.47
C TYR A 92 -29.13 -38.19 20.25
N ARG A 93 -28.93 -39.37 19.65
CA ARG A 93 -29.16 -40.67 20.29
C ARG A 93 -28.42 -40.77 21.62
N PHE A 94 -27.11 -40.53 21.62
CA PHE A 94 -26.28 -40.61 22.82
C PHE A 94 -26.83 -39.77 23.97
N ARG A 95 -27.21 -38.52 23.66
CA ARG A 95 -27.70 -37.56 24.66
C ARG A 95 -29.12 -37.85 25.12
N PHE A 96 -29.99 -38.33 24.23
CA PHE A 96 -31.37 -38.64 24.58
C PHE A 96 -31.54 -39.98 25.28
N GLU A 97 -30.67 -40.97 25.02
CA GLU A 97 -30.62 -42.19 25.82
C GLU A 97 -30.19 -41.88 27.26
N GLU A 98 -29.22 -40.98 27.46
CA GLU A 98 -28.83 -40.47 28.78
C GLU A 98 -29.99 -39.73 29.47
N LEU A 99 -30.70 -38.87 28.73
CA LEU A 99 -31.88 -38.14 29.21
C LEU A 99 -33.00 -39.06 29.66
N ALA A 100 -33.37 -40.04 28.83
CA ALA A 100 -34.47 -40.95 29.10
C ALA A 100 -34.16 -41.85 30.31
N ARG A 101 -32.91 -42.33 30.42
CA ARG A 101 -32.46 -43.12 31.58
C ARG A 101 -32.57 -42.31 32.88
N TYR A 102 -32.08 -41.06 32.88
CA TYR A 102 -32.19 -40.20 34.07
C TYR A 102 -33.66 -39.88 34.40
N ALA A 103 -34.48 -39.61 33.40
CA ALA A 103 -35.91 -39.34 33.59
C ALA A 103 -36.61 -40.51 34.28
N HIS A 104 -36.34 -41.74 33.84
CA HIS A 104 -36.83 -42.97 34.46
C HIS A 104 -36.35 -43.13 35.91
N GLU A 105 -35.04 -43.04 36.14
CA GLU A 105 -34.41 -43.21 37.46
C GLU A 105 -34.92 -42.18 38.51
N HIS A 106 -35.38 -41.01 38.05
CA HIS A 106 -35.86 -39.91 38.90
C HIS A 106 -37.37 -39.61 38.79
N HIS A 107 -38.14 -40.55 38.25
CA HIS A 107 -39.60 -40.53 38.16
C HIS A 107 -40.15 -39.24 37.51
N PHE A 108 -39.56 -38.82 36.38
CA PHE A 108 -40.16 -37.82 35.51
C PHE A 108 -41.27 -38.45 34.66
N GLU A 109 -42.29 -37.68 34.30
CA GLU A 109 -43.42 -38.14 33.50
C GLU A 109 -43.19 -37.94 31.99
N ALA A 110 -42.33 -36.98 31.65
CA ALA A 110 -42.06 -36.62 30.26
C ALA A 110 -40.62 -36.18 30.04
N ILE A 111 -40.15 -36.35 28.80
CA ILE A 111 -38.89 -35.78 28.31
C ILE A 111 -39.12 -34.86 27.11
N GLY A 112 -38.34 -33.80 27.02
CA GLY A 112 -38.38 -32.84 25.93
C GLY A 112 -36.98 -32.35 25.56
N THR A 113 -36.89 -31.48 24.55
CA THR A 113 -35.61 -30.88 24.15
C THR A 113 -35.75 -29.47 23.60
N THR A 114 -34.75 -28.62 23.88
CA THR A 114 -34.65 -27.27 23.30
C THR A 114 -33.92 -27.25 21.96
N LEU A 115 -33.33 -28.37 21.55
CA LEU A 115 -32.51 -28.46 20.33
C LEU A 115 -33.24 -28.03 19.05
N SER A 116 -34.57 -28.19 19.01
CA SER A 116 -35.41 -27.81 17.87
C SER A 116 -35.52 -26.30 17.65
N VAL A 117 -35.03 -25.45 18.57
CA VAL A 117 -35.00 -23.99 18.36
C VAL A 117 -33.97 -23.59 17.29
N SER A 118 -32.90 -24.37 17.12
CA SER A 118 -31.80 -23.97 16.22
C SER A 118 -32.12 -24.35 14.78
N PRO A 119 -32.12 -23.40 13.83
CA PRO A 119 -32.35 -23.70 12.41
C PRO A 119 -31.18 -24.48 11.78
N TYR A 120 -30.05 -24.60 12.49
CA TYR A 120 -28.84 -25.30 12.04
C TYR A 120 -28.78 -26.78 12.46
N GLN A 121 -29.83 -27.27 13.13
CA GLN A 121 -29.96 -28.65 13.58
C GLN A 121 -31.02 -29.42 12.78
N PHE A 122 -30.96 -30.75 12.83
CA PHE A 122 -31.87 -31.61 12.05
C PHE A 122 -33.11 -31.93 12.88
N THR A 123 -34.09 -31.03 12.88
CA THR A 123 -35.31 -31.10 13.71
C THR A 123 -36.07 -32.44 13.58
N SER A 124 -36.13 -33.04 12.38
CA SER A 124 -36.74 -34.36 12.20
C SER A 124 -35.99 -35.47 12.95
N LEU A 125 -34.66 -35.51 12.82
CA LEU A 125 -33.80 -36.48 13.50
C LEU A 125 -33.80 -36.28 15.02
N ILE A 126 -33.89 -35.03 15.48
CA ILE A 126 -34.06 -34.71 16.90
C ILE A 126 -35.35 -35.35 17.42
N LYS A 127 -36.47 -35.18 16.71
CA LYS A 127 -37.75 -35.79 17.09
C LYS A 127 -37.66 -37.31 17.12
N GLU A 128 -37.16 -37.91 16.04
CA GLU A 128 -37.03 -39.36 15.89
C GLU A 128 -36.19 -39.99 17.00
N GLU A 129 -35.02 -39.43 17.30
CA GLU A 129 -34.14 -39.99 18.34
C GLU A 129 -34.68 -39.72 19.75
N LEU A 130 -35.37 -38.59 20.00
CA LEU A 130 -36.04 -38.34 21.28
C LEU A 130 -37.16 -39.37 21.53
N GLU A 131 -37.99 -39.63 20.51
CA GLU A 131 -39.04 -40.65 20.57
C GLU A 131 -38.47 -42.06 20.73
N ARG A 132 -37.37 -42.37 20.05
CA ARG A 132 -36.67 -43.64 20.18
C ARG A 132 -36.17 -43.86 21.61
N SER A 133 -35.51 -42.87 22.21
CA SER A 133 -34.97 -43.00 23.57
C SER A 133 -36.07 -43.14 24.62
N ALA A 134 -37.19 -42.43 24.48
CA ALA A 134 -38.34 -42.59 25.38
C ALA A 134 -38.95 -43.99 25.32
N LYS A 135 -39.01 -44.64 24.15
CA LYS A 135 -39.57 -46.00 23.99
C LYS A 135 -38.87 -47.08 24.83
N LEU A 136 -37.67 -46.81 25.33
CA LEU A 136 -36.98 -47.71 26.26
C LEU A 136 -37.67 -47.78 27.63
N TYR A 137 -38.52 -46.79 27.95
CA TYR A 137 -39.17 -46.60 29.24
C TYR A 137 -40.66 -46.25 29.02
N PRO A 138 -41.57 -47.25 29.06
CA PRO A 138 -42.97 -47.09 28.65
C PRO A 138 -43.77 -45.98 29.36
N GLU A 139 -43.35 -45.56 30.54
CA GLU A 139 -43.97 -44.49 31.32
C GLU A 139 -43.59 -43.07 30.88
N LEU A 140 -42.54 -42.91 30.06
CA LEU A 140 -42.10 -41.60 29.60
C LEU A 140 -42.91 -41.12 28.40
N THR A 141 -43.53 -39.95 28.55
CA THR A 141 -44.17 -39.23 27.44
C THR A 141 -43.16 -38.31 26.74
N VAL A 142 -43.21 -38.25 25.41
CA VAL A 142 -42.37 -37.33 24.63
C VAL A 142 -43.10 -36.02 24.42
N LEU A 143 -42.49 -34.91 24.85
CA LEU A 143 -42.98 -33.56 24.61
C LEU A 143 -42.05 -32.86 23.62
N PHE A 144 -42.40 -32.93 22.33
CA PHE A 144 -41.64 -32.33 21.24
C PHE A 144 -42.44 -31.22 20.54
N ARG A 145 -41.82 -30.05 20.39
CA ARG A 145 -42.31 -28.93 19.56
C ARG A 145 -41.16 -28.41 18.69
N ASP A 146 -41.49 -27.97 17.48
CA ASP A 146 -40.56 -27.28 16.61
C ASP A 146 -40.51 -25.79 16.97
N TYR A 147 -39.43 -25.35 17.61
CA TYR A 147 -39.24 -23.97 18.08
C TYR A 147 -38.46 -23.09 17.10
N ARG A 148 -38.27 -23.49 15.83
CA ARG A 148 -37.46 -22.72 14.87
C ARG A 148 -38.00 -21.31 14.63
N SER A 149 -39.32 -21.12 14.70
CA SER A 149 -39.96 -19.80 14.62
C SER A 149 -39.52 -18.86 15.74
N ASP A 150 -39.14 -19.39 16.89
CA ASP A 150 -38.71 -18.63 18.07
C ASP A 150 -37.21 -18.28 18.04
N TYR A 151 -36.44 -18.80 17.07
CA TYR A 151 -34.99 -18.55 16.98
C TYR A 151 -34.59 -17.06 16.91
N PRO A 152 -35.28 -16.19 16.14
CA PRO A 152 -34.98 -14.76 16.11
C PRO A 152 -35.21 -14.08 17.48
N GLU A 153 -36.27 -14.48 18.18
CA GLU A 153 -36.63 -13.96 19.49
C GLU A 153 -35.62 -14.40 20.56
N ALA A 154 -35.31 -15.69 20.61
CA ALA A 154 -34.25 -16.24 21.47
C ALA A 154 -32.89 -15.56 21.20
N THR A 155 -32.59 -15.25 19.93
CA THR A 155 -31.40 -14.50 19.52
C THR A 155 -31.40 -13.06 20.05
N ARG A 156 -32.55 -12.38 20.07
CA ARG A 156 -32.65 -11.01 20.60
C ARG A 156 -32.49 -11.01 22.11
N ARG A 157 -33.30 -11.79 22.83
CA ARG A 157 -33.29 -11.86 24.30
C ARG A 157 -31.94 -12.31 24.86
N SER A 158 -31.29 -13.29 24.24
CA SER A 158 -29.94 -13.70 24.67
C SER A 158 -28.91 -12.59 24.59
N ARG A 159 -29.03 -11.64 23.65
CA ARG A 159 -28.17 -10.45 23.58
C ARG A 159 -28.51 -9.44 24.68
N GLU A 160 -29.79 -9.20 24.92
CA GLU A 160 -30.27 -8.29 25.98
C GLU A 160 -29.81 -8.77 27.37
N LEU A 161 -29.81 -10.09 27.58
CA LEU A 161 -29.35 -10.73 28.82
C LEU A 161 -27.82 -10.92 28.88
N GLY A 162 -27.07 -10.51 27.85
CA GLY A 162 -25.61 -10.67 27.83
C GLY A 162 -25.13 -12.14 27.86
N MET A 163 -25.95 -13.08 27.38
CA MET A 163 -25.62 -14.51 27.43
C MET A 163 -24.52 -14.85 26.44
N TYR A 164 -23.60 -15.76 26.83
CA TYR A 164 -22.65 -16.34 25.89
C TYR A 164 -23.38 -17.07 24.76
N ARG A 165 -22.96 -16.81 23.52
CA ARG A 165 -23.52 -17.41 22.31
C ARG A 165 -22.44 -18.03 21.46
N GLN A 166 -22.52 -19.34 21.34
CA GLN A 166 -21.70 -20.11 20.43
C GLN A 166 -22.06 -19.86 18.96
N ASN A 167 -21.09 -20.09 18.06
CA ASN A 167 -21.28 -20.03 16.60
C ASN A 167 -21.21 -21.41 15.92
N TYR A 168 -21.27 -22.50 16.69
CA TYR A 168 -21.23 -23.88 16.23
C TYR A 168 -21.96 -24.80 17.21
N CYS A 169 -22.21 -26.07 16.85
CA CYS A 169 -23.02 -26.99 17.65
C CYS A 169 -22.39 -27.31 19.03
N GLY A 170 -21.06 -27.28 19.13
CA GLY A 170 -20.30 -27.62 20.34
C GLY A 170 -19.32 -28.76 20.15
N CYS A 171 -19.54 -29.67 19.19
CA CYS A 171 -18.56 -30.73 18.91
C CYS A 171 -17.37 -30.27 18.07
N THR A 172 -16.24 -30.95 18.23
CA THR A 172 -14.99 -30.72 17.48
C THR A 172 -15.20 -30.66 15.98
N PHE A 173 -15.98 -31.59 15.42
CA PHE A 173 -16.27 -31.61 13.99
C PHE A 173 -17.01 -30.36 13.52
N SER A 174 -18.04 -29.92 14.26
CA SER A 174 -18.77 -28.69 13.93
C SER A 174 -17.91 -27.44 14.14
N ASN A 175 -16.94 -27.49 15.06
CA ASN A 175 -15.99 -26.39 15.25
C ASN A 175 -15.04 -26.27 14.04
N LYS A 176 -14.51 -27.40 13.55
CA LYS A 176 -13.68 -27.44 12.33
C LYS A 176 -14.43 -26.89 11.12
N GLU A 177 -15.67 -27.36 10.90
CA GLU A 177 -16.56 -26.84 9.83
C GLU A 177 -16.75 -25.31 9.95
N ALA A 178 -17.07 -24.82 11.16
CA ALA A 178 -17.27 -23.40 11.41
C ALA A 178 -15.97 -22.59 11.24
N GLN A 179 -14.81 -23.17 11.55
CA GLN A 179 -13.52 -22.53 11.33
C GLN A 179 -13.21 -22.39 9.84
N GLN A 180 -13.40 -23.46 9.07
CA GLN A 180 -13.22 -23.43 7.62
C GLN A 180 -14.13 -22.38 6.97
N GLU A 181 -15.40 -22.34 7.34
CA GLU A 181 -16.34 -21.33 6.83
C GLU A 181 -15.90 -19.89 7.20
N ARG A 182 -15.37 -19.68 8.40
CA ARG A 182 -14.82 -18.37 8.81
C ARG A 182 -13.61 -17.97 7.95
N GLU A 183 -12.71 -18.91 7.67
CA GLU A 183 -11.53 -18.70 6.83
C GLU A 183 -11.93 -18.38 5.39
N GLU A 184 -12.87 -19.13 4.82
CA GLU A 184 -13.43 -18.88 3.49
C GLU A 184 -14.11 -17.51 3.40
N ARG A 185 -14.95 -17.15 4.38
CA ARG A 185 -15.57 -15.81 4.46
C ARG A 185 -14.53 -14.70 4.58
N LYS A 186 -13.45 -14.92 5.35
CA LYS A 186 -12.34 -13.96 5.48
C LYS A 186 -11.58 -13.80 4.17
N ALA A 187 -11.30 -14.91 3.47
CA ALA A 187 -10.66 -14.91 2.16
C ALA A 187 -11.53 -14.21 1.11
N ALA A 188 -12.83 -14.52 1.04
CA ALA A 188 -13.78 -13.88 0.14
C ALA A 188 -13.88 -12.36 0.40
N ARG A 189 -13.94 -11.93 1.66
CA ARG A 189 -13.91 -10.50 2.02
C ARG A 189 -12.61 -9.82 1.60
N LYS A 190 -11.46 -10.49 1.77
CA LYS A 190 -10.16 -9.98 1.34
C LYS A 190 -10.09 -9.84 -0.19
N ALA A 191 -10.55 -10.86 -0.93
CA ALA A 191 -10.61 -10.86 -2.38
C ALA A 191 -11.53 -9.75 -2.92
N LYS A 192 -12.73 -9.59 -2.32
CA LYS A 192 -13.66 -8.51 -2.68
C LYS A 192 -13.02 -7.13 -2.51
N LYS A 193 -12.39 -6.86 -1.36
CA LYS A 193 -11.68 -5.58 -1.12
C LYS A 193 -10.53 -5.34 -2.10
N ALA A 194 -9.79 -6.40 -2.46
CA ALA A 194 -8.72 -6.29 -3.43
C ALA A 194 -9.25 -5.96 -4.83
N ALA A 195 -10.35 -6.59 -5.25
CA ALA A 195 -11.03 -6.30 -6.52
C ALA A 195 -11.59 -4.87 -6.55
N GLU A 196 -12.23 -4.41 -5.48
CA GLU A 196 -12.70 -3.02 -5.34
C GLU A 196 -11.55 -2.01 -5.45
N ARG A 197 -10.40 -2.31 -4.82
CA ARG A 197 -9.19 -1.47 -4.92
C ARG A 197 -8.64 -1.45 -6.35
N ALA A 198 -8.52 -2.61 -7.00
CA ALA A 198 -8.03 -2.69 -8.37
C ALA A 198 -8.93 -1.92 -9.35
N ALA A 199 -10.25 -2.05 -9.20
CA ALA A 199 -11.23 -1.28 -9.97
C ALA A 199 -11.07 0.23 -9.76
N LYS A 200 -10.91 0.69 -8.50
CA LYS A 200 -10.66 2.12 -8.22
C LYS A 200 -9.38 2.62 -8.90
N LEU A 201 -8.30 1.84 -8.86
CA LEU A 201 -7.02 2.22 -9.48
C LEU A 201 -7.12 2.29 -11.01
N ALA A 202 -7.80 1.33 -11.64
CA ALA A 202 -8.01 1.30 -13.08
C ALA A 202 -8.91 2.45 -13.60
N MET A 203 -9.69 3.08 -12.72
CA MET A 203 -10.54 4.22 -13.05
C MET A 203 -9.87 5.58 -12.80
N LEU A 204 -8.66 5.62 -12.26
CA LEU A 204 -7.95 6.88 -12.03
C LEU A 204 -7.60 7.53 -13.36
N LYS A 205 -7.95 8.81 -13.49
CA LYS A 205 -7.63 9.64 -14.65
C LYS A 205 -6.54 10.65 -14.31
N THR A 206 -5.95 11.26 -15.32
CA THR A 206 -4.93 12.30 -15.13
C THR A 206 -5.48 13.49 -14.33
N GLU A 207 -6.76 13.84 -14.51
CA GLU A 207 -7.44 14.90 -13.73
C GLU A 207 -7.52 14.60 -12.23
N ASP A 208 -7.47 13.32 -11.82
CA ASP A 208 -7.40 12.97 -10.41
C ASP A 208 -6.08 13.42 -9.78
N PHE A 209 -5.05 13.71 -10.58
CA PHE A 209 -3.76 14.23 -10.11
C PHE A 209 -3.62 15.74 -10.22
N ASP A 210 -4.72 16.44 -10.52
CA ASP A 210 -4.77 17.89 -10.59
C ASP A 210 -5.00 18.54 -9.22
N TYR A 211 -4.37 19.68 -9.00
CA TYR A 211 -4.59 20.53 -7.84
C TYR A 211 -4.30 21.98 -8.21
N ASP A 212 -4.95 22.92 -7.51
CA ASP A 212 -4.69 24.34 -7.69
C ASP A 212 -3.29 24.68 -7.17
N LEU A 213 -2.39 25.11 -8.06
CA LEU A 213 -1.02 25.53 -7.75
C LEU A 213 -0.93 27.06 -7.86
N PRO A 214 -1.07 27.81 -6.75
CA PRO A 214 -0.99 29.26 -6.80
C PRO A 214 0.41 29.73 -7.18
N GLU A 215 0.51 30.77 -8.02
CA GLU A 215 1.81 31.30 -8.46
C GLU A 215 2.72 31.70 -7.29
N HIS A 216 2.15 32.25 -6.21
CA HIS A 216 2.89 32.66 -5.01
C HIS A 216 3.50 31.49 -4.23
N CYS A 217 3.04 30.26 -4.46
CA CYS A 217 3.63 29.05 -3.88
C CYS A 217 4.83 28.56 -4.70
N ILE A 218 5.02 28.98 -5.95
CA ILE A 218 6.12 28.51 -6.79
C ILE A 218 7.41 29.24 -6.39
N ALA A 219 8.37 28.50 -5.83
CA ALA A 219 9.65 29.07 -5.43
C ALA A 219 10.46 29.54 -6.64
N GLN A 220 10.77 30.84 -6.69
CA GLN A 220 11.66 31.43 -7.70
C GLN A 220 13.12 31.41 -7.27
N GLU A 221 13.39 31.26 -5.97
CA GLU A 221 14.72 31.25 -5.37
C GLU A 221 14.83 30.15 -4.30
N PRO A 222 16.00 29.49 -4.17
CA PRO A 222 16.25 28.52 -3.11
C PRO A 222 16.22 29.17 -1.72
N ALA A 223 16.17 28.35 -0.66
CA ALA A 223 16.35 28.88 0.69
C ALA A 223 17.80 29.40 0.86
N PRO A 224 18.03 30.54 1.53
CA PRO A 224 19.38 31.07 1.75
C PRO A 224 20.31 30.09 2.47
N ILE A 225 19.74 29.27 3.36
CA ILE A 225 20.41 28.14 3.99
C ILE A 225 19.60 26.89 3.64
N ARG A 226 20.24 25.94 2.94
CA ARG A 226 19.59 24.77 2.31
C ARG A 226 18.68 23.99 3.25
N ASP A 227 19.14 23.71 4.47
CA ASP A 227 18.44 22.85 5.44
C ASP A 227 17.44 23.60 6.34
N THR A 228 17.21 24.89 6.08
CA THR A 228 16.21 25.72 6.80
C THR A 228 14.87 25.79 6.09
N CYS A 229 14.73 25.18 4.90
CA CYS A 229 13.45 25.06 4.22
C CYS A 229 12.45 24.25 5.05
N LYS A 230 11.15 24.41 4.79
CA LYS A 230 10.15 23.60 5.48
C LYS A 230 10.23 22.16 4.99
N MET A 231 9.80 21.23 5.84
CA MET A 231 9.61 19.83 5.48
C MET A 231 8.24 19.38 5.97
N LEU A 232 7.45 18.77 5.09
CA LEU A 232 6.20 18.12 5.47
C LEU A 232 6.44 16.63 5.65
N VAL A 233 6.32 16.13 6.89
CA VAL A 233 6.45 14.70 7.18
C VAL A 233 5.08 14.03 7.07
N MET A 234 4.99 12.95 6.30
CA MET A 234 3.78 12.16 6.12
C MET A 234 4.00 10.70 6.51
N ASN A 235 3.08 10.15 7.31
CA ASN A 235 2.95 8.70 7.44
C ASN A 235 2.14 8.16 6.27
N ARG A 236 2.75 7.35 5.40
CA ARG A 236 2.13 6.93 4.14
C ARG A 236 0.89 6.05 4.29
N LYS A 237 0.74 5.34 5.42
CA LYS A 237 -0.39 4.44 5.69
C LYS A 237 -1.60 5.20 6.23
N THR A 238 -1.38 6.17 7.10
CA THR A 238 -2.46 6.88 7.81
C THR A 238 -2.78 8.25 7.22
N GLY A 239 -1.87 8.84 6.43
CA GLY A 239 -2.00 10.21 5.94
C GLY A 239 -1.71 11.27 7.00
N ALA A 240 -1.26 10.89 8.21
CA ALA A 240 -0.92 11.85 9.26
C ALA A 240 0.24 12.76 8.84
N LEU A 241 0.09 14.07 9.07
CA LEU A 241 1.02 15.12 8.63
C LEU A 241 1.68 15.82 9.83
N GLN A 242 2.95 16.19 9.69
CA GLN A 242 3.67 17.03 10.65
C GLN A 242 4.50 18.09 9.92
N ASP A 243 4.32 19.36 10.30
CA ASP A 243 5.12 20.47 9.81
C ASP A 243 6.47 20.52 10.56
N LYS A 244 7.58 20.52 9.81
CA LYS A 244 8.95 20.51 10.31
C LYS A 244 9.84 21.44 9.48
N ILE A 245 11.10 21.58 9.89
CA ILE A 245 12.17 22.13 9.05
C ILE A 245 13.08 21.01 8.56
N PHE A 246 13.75 21.18 7.43
CA PHE A 246 14.45 20.09 6.77
C PHE A 246 15.55 19.46 7.64
N ARG A 247 16.32 20.26 8.38
CA ARG A 247 17.31 19.75 9.35
C ARG A 247 16.74 18.78 10.40
N ASP A 248 15.44 18.84 10.69
CA ASP A 248 14.78 17.90 11.61
C ASP A 248 14.71 16.48 11.03
N ILE A 249 15.01 16.27 9.73
CA ILE A 249 15.11 14.94 9.12
C ILE A 249 16.05 14.03 9.90
N TYR A 250 17.07 14.60 10.54
CA TYR A 250 17.98 13.90 11.44
C TYR A 250 17.22 13.05 12.48
N ASP A 251 16.15 13.57 13.08
CA ASP A 251 15.38 12.89 14.12
C ASP A 251 14.51 11.75 13.59
N TYR A 252 14.17 11.78 12.30
CA TYR A 252 13.37 10.76 11.65
C TYR A 252 14.20 9.59 11.12
N LEU A 253 15.52 9.72 11.05
CA LEU A 253 16.45 8.67 10.62
C LEU A 253 16.94 7.86 11.82
N LYS A 254 17.09 6.54 11.62
CA LYS A 254 17.54 5.58 12.63
C LYS A 254 18.91 5.01 12.25
N PRO A 255 19.77 4.67 13.23
CA PRO A 255 20.98 3.89 12.94
C PRO A 255 20.63 2.63 12.15
N GLY A 256 21.39 2.35 11.10
CA GLY A 256 21.13 1.24 10.17
C GLY A 256 20.21 1.59 9.00
N ASP A 257 19.60 2.77 8.93
CA ASP A 257 18.97 3.26 7.70
C ASP A 257 20.02 3.58 6.63
N LEU A 258 19.60 3.63 5.37
CA LEU A 258 20.43 4.00 4.22
C LEU A 258 19.73 5.07 3.39
N LEU A 259 20.36 6.24 3.25
CA LEU A 259 19.99 7.24 2.25
C LEU A 259 20.61 6.86 0.89
N VAL A 260 19.81 6.91 -0.17
CA VAL A 260 20.28 6.73 -1.55
C VAL A 260 19.90 7.94 -2.39
N ALA A 261 20.89 8.66 -2.90
CA ALA A 261 20.69 9.91 -3.63
C ALA A 261 21.21 9.83 -5.07
N ASN A 262 20.59 10.59 -5.97
CA ASN A 262 21.12 10.79 -7.32
C ASN A 262 22.25 11.81 -7.26
N GLU A 263 23.46 11.43 -7.64
CA GLU A 263 24.64 12.31 -7.60
C GLU A 263 24.94 12.99 -8.94
N THR A 264 24.08 12.90 -9.96
CA THR A 264 24.36 13.59 -11.23
C THR A 264 24.38 15.11 -11.08
N ARG A 265 25.35 15.75 -11.77
CA ARG A 265 25.49 17.21 -11.83
C ARG A 265 24.84 17.78 -13.09
N VAL A 266 24.25 18.97 -12.96
CA VAL A 266 23.65 19.68 -14.10
C VAL A 266 24.76 20.29 -14.96
N MET A 267 24.73 19.99 -16.26
CA MET A 267 25.63 20.58 -17.27
C MET A 267 25.13 21.99 -17.68
N PRO A 268 26.01 22.93 -18.08
CA PRO A 268 25.64 24.23 -18.65
C PRO A 268 25.00 24.09 -20.06
N ALA A 269 23.84 23.43 -20.11
CA ALA A 269 23.17 22.99 -21.32
C ALA A 269 22.23 24.04 -21.94
N ARG A 270 22.13 25.25 -21.37
CA ARG A 270 21.35 26.35 -21.94
C ARG A 270 22.28 27.33 -22.66
N LEU A 271 22.20 27.37 -23.99
CA LEU A 271 23.05 28.21 -24.82
C LEU A 271 22.23 29.38 -25.39
N LEU A 272 22.71 30.59 -25.19
CA LEU A 272 22.09 31.82 -25.70
C LEU A 272 22.98 32.41 -26.78
N GLY A 273 22.49 32.42 -28.02
CA GLY A 273 23.28 32.79 -29.18
C GLY A 273 22.50 33.58 -30.22
N THR A 274 23.13 33.76 -31.37
CA THR A 274 22.55 34.48 -32.50
C THR A 274 22.64 33.65 -33.76
N LYS A 275 21.64 33.76 -34.62
CA LYS A 275 21.67 33.10 -35.94
C LYS A 275 22.77 33.69 -36.79
N HIS A 276 23.64 32.85 -37.35
CA HIS A 276 24.78 33.25 -38.17
C HIS A 276 24.39 34.24 -39.28
N GLU A 277 23.33 33.93 -40.05
CA GLU A 277 22.94 34.72 -41.22
C GLU A 277 22.22 36.04 -40.89
N THR A 278 21.48 36.10 -39.78
CA THR A 278 20.51 37.18 -39.52
C THR A 278 20.78 37.97 -38.26
N GLY A 279 21.69 37.50 -37.39
CA GLY A 279 21.94 38.07 -36.06
C GLY A 279 20.75 37.96 -35.09
N GLY A 280 19.64 37.34 -35.50
CA GLY A 280 18.46 37.20 -34.66
C GLY A 280 18.74 36.28 -33.47
N ALA A 281 18.25 36.63 -32.28
CA ALA A 281 18.41 35.83 -31.07
C ALA A 281 17.88 34.41 -31.25
N ALA A 282 18.65 33.45 -30.74
CA ALA A 282 18.32 32.04 -30.70
C ALA A 282 18.78 31.42 -29.37
N GLU A 283 17.98 30.54 -28.82
CA GLU A 283 18.28 29.76 -27.63
C GLU A 283 18.30 28.28 -28.02
N VAL A 284 19.33 27.57 -27.57
CA VAL A 284 19.54 26.14 -27.81
C VAL A 284 19.73 25.45 -26.46
N PHE A 285 18.82 24.55 -26.10
CA PHE A 285 18.95 23.71 -24.91
C PHE A 285 19.43 22.32 -25.31
N LEU A 286 20.49 21.84 -24.68
CA LEU A 286 20.97 20.47 -24.88
C LEU A 286 20.10 19.50 -24.08
N LEU A 287 19.54 18.49 -24.76
CA LEU A 287 18.70 17.47 -24.15
C LEU A 287 19.47 16.17 -23.94
N ARG A 288 20.06 15.63 -25.01
CA ARG A 288 20.73 14.33 -24.99
C ARG A 288 21.82 14.23 -26.04
N GLU A 289 23.01 13.81 -25.65
CA GLU A 289 24.10 13.51 -26.59
C GLU A 289 23.81 12.22 -27.37
N ARG A 290 24.02 12.24 -28.70
CA ARG A 290 23.75 11.14 -29.63
C ARG A 290 25.04 10.52 -30.16
N PHE A 291 25.51 9.52 -29.42
CA PHE A 291 26.71 8.72 -29.76
C PHE A 291 26.50 7.75 -30.93
N ASP A 292 25.24 7.47 -31.30
CA ASP A 292 24.85 6.53 -32.34
C ASP A 292 24.87 7.13 -33.75
N ARG A 293 24.92 8.46 -33.85
CA ARG A 293 24.94 9.19 -35.12
C ARG A 293 26.37 9.42 -35.60
N GLU A 294 27.19 10.01 -34.74
CA GLU A 294 28.62 10.23 -35.02
C GLU A 294 29.46 10.06 -33.75
N PRO A 295 30.72 9.56 -33.87
CA PRO A 295 31.64 9.51 -32.74
C PRO A 295 31.91 10.90 -32.17
N LYS A 296 31.83 11.05 -30.84
CA LYS A 296 32.26 12.27 -30.14
C LYS A 296 33.73 12.55 -30.48
N LYS A 297 34.01 13.79 -30.88
CA LYS A 297 35.36 14.36 -30.96
C LYS A 297 35.52 15.35 -29.82
N ASP A 298 36.75 15.62 -29.42
CA ASP A 298 37.01 16.60 -28.36
C ASP A 298 36.40 17.97 -28.71
N SER A 299 36.33 18.35 -29.98
CA SER A 299 35.77 19.63 -30.45
C SER A 299 34.38 19.56 -31.08
N SER A 300 33.71 18.40 -31.13
CA SER A 300 32.38 18.29 -31.76
C SER A 300 31.58 17.07 -31.31
N ALA A 301 30.27 17.24 -31.12
CA ALA A 301 29.34 16.18 -30.76
C ALA A 301 27.95 16.45 -31.35
N ILE A 302 27.16 15.39 -31.55
CA ILE A 302 25.76 15.51 -31.96
C ILE A 302 24.87 15.45 -30.73
N TRP A 303 23.90 16.36 -30.69
CA TRP A 303 22.95 16.51 -29.61
C TRP A 303 21.53 16.57 -30.13
N GLU A 304 20.63 15.94 -29.39
CA GLU A 304 19.23 16.36 -29.37
C GLU A 304 19.14 17.67 -28.60
N VAL A 305 18.48 18.65 -29.21
CA VAL A 305 18.36 20.00 -28.65
C VAL A 305 16.93 20.51 -28.76
N LEU A 306 16.51 21.35 -27.82
CA LEU A 306 15.30 22.16 -27.93
C LEU A 306 15.69 23.58 -28.31
N VAL A 307 15.17 24.08 -29.44
CA VAL A 307 15.56 25.39 -29.97
C VAL A 307 14.42 26.40 -29.97
N ARG A 308 14.74 27.66 -29.68
CA ARG A 308 13.81 28.80 -29.73
C ARG A 308 14.42 29.97 -30.52
N PRO A 309 13.73 30.55 -31.51
CA PRO A 309 12.40 30.20 -32.00
C PRO A 309 12.40 28.97 -32.93
N GLY A 310 11.76 27.88 -32.49
CA GLY A 310 11.75 26.58 -33.17
C GLY A 310 11.31 26.60 -34.64
N LYS A 311 10.27 27.37 -34.98
CA LYS A 311 9.74 27.47 -36.36
C LYS A 311 10.77 27.98 -37.39
N ARG A 312 11.82 28.66 -36.95
CA ARG A 312 12.78 29.36 -37.83
C ARG A 312 14.18 28.75 -37.83
N LEU A 313 14.39 27.63 -37.15
CA LEU A 313 15.64 26.88 -37.13
C LEU A 313 15.36 25.52 -37.79
N LYS A 314 15.62 25.46 -39.10
CA LYS A 314 15.45 24.29 -39.97
C LYS A 314 16.83 23.64 -40.21
N PRO A 315 16.90 22.40 -40.72
CA PRO A 315 18.17 21.81 -41.16
C PRO A 315 18.98 22.77 -42.04
N GLY A 316 20.28 22.88 -41.75
CA GLY A 316 21.23 23.84 -42.32
C GLY A 316 21.33 25.18 -41.57
N ALA A 317 20.43 25.49 -40.63
CA ALA A 317 20.54 26.72 -39.84
C ALA A 317 21.71 26.64 -38.85
N LEU A 318 22.50 27.72 -38.75
CA LEU A 318 23.62 27.85 -37.83
C LEU A 318 23.33 28.89 -36.74
N VAL A 319 23.61 28.53 -35.49
CA VAL A 319 23.54 29.43 -34.32
C VAL A 319 24.94 29.54 -33.73
N ASP A 320 25.42 30.77 -33.57
CA ASP A 320 26.73 31.06 -32.99
C ASP A 320 26.60 31.55 -31.56
N PHE A 321 27.53 31.12 -30.71
CA PHE A 321 27.65 31.49 -29.31
C PHE A 321 29.00 32.14 -29.08
N THR A 322 28.97 33.34 -28.50
CA THR A 322 30.16 34.16 -28.29
C THR A 322 30.58 34.17 -26.83
N ASN A 323 31.89 34.24 -26.58
CA ASN A 323 32.43 34.54 -25.25
C ASN A 323 32.17 36.01 -24.87
N ALA A 324 32.65 36.41 -23.68
CA ALA A 324 32.52 37.77 -23.16
C ALA A 324 33.22 38.82 -24.06
N GLU A 325 34.24 38.41 -24.80
CA GLU A 325 35.02 39.21 -25.75
C GLU A 325 34.33 39.34 -27.13
N GLY A 326 33.23 38.63 -27.36
CA GLY A 326 32.46 38.67 -28.61
C GLY A 326 32.98 37.73 -29.71
N GLU A 327 33.91 36.83 -29.39
CA GLU A 327 34.46 35.84 -30.30
C GLU A 327 33.55 34.61 -30.36
N ILE A 328 33.28 34.08 -31.56
CA ILE A 328 32.49 32.84 -31.72
C ILE A 328 33.34 31.65 -31.28
N ILE A 329 32.98 31.05 -30.15
CA ILE A 329 33.71 29.92 -29.56
C ILE A 329 32.90 28.62 -29.55
N LEU A 330 31.65 28.66 -30.00
CA LEU A 330 30.81 27.49 -30.22
C LEU A 330 29.77 27.81 -31.29
N SER A 331 29.50 26.84 -32.16
CA SER A 331 28.39 26.91 -33.12
C SER A 331 27.53 25.65 -33.03
N ALA A 332 26.23 25.80 -33.23
CA ALA A 332 25.27 24.72 -33.35
C ALA A 332 24.65 24.73 -34.75
N GLU A 333 24.97 23.72 -35.56
CA GLU A 333 24.37 23.47 -36.86
C GLU A 333 23.17 22.54 -36.69
N ILE A 334 21.98 22.97 -37.12
CA ILE A 334 20.82 22.09 -37.15
C ILE A 334 20.99 21.10 -38.29
N ILE A 335 21.14 19.82 -37.97
CA ILE A 335 21.38 18.77 -38.98
C ILE A 335 20.09 18.07 -39.39
N ASP A 336 19.14 17.88 -38.45
CA ASP A 336 17.86 17.23 -38.75
C ASP A 336 16.79 17.53 -37.69
N TRP A 337 15.61 16.95 -37.89
CA TRP A 337 14.54 16.83 -36.90
C TRP A 337 14.73 15.55 -36.08
N ILE A 338 14.27 15.55 -34.82
CA ILE A 338 14.17 14.30 -34.06
C ILE A 338 12.99 13.49 -34.62
N GLU A 339 13.09 12.16 -34.65
CA GLU A 339 11.96 11.27 -34.96
C GLU A 339 10.84 11.51 -33.93
N ASP A 340 9.60 11.68 -34.40
CA ASP A 340 8.44 12.07 -33.57
C ASP A 340 8.62 13.40 -32.79
N ALA A 341 9.51 14.29 -33.27
CA ALA A 341 9.83 15.55 -32.62
C ALA A 341 8.60 16.38 -32.22
N GLU A 342 8.59 16.83 -30.97
CA GLU A 342 7.68 17.87 -30.52
C GLU A 342 8.13 19.26 -31.03
N LYS A 343 7.33 20.30 -30.72
CA LYS A 343 7.58 21.68 -31.18
C LYS A 343 8.93 22.22 -30.68
N GLY A 344 9.92 22.19 -31.56
CA GLY A 344 11.23 22.85 -31.37
C GLY A 344 12.39 21.89 -31.15
N GLU A 345 12.14 20.59 -31.09
CA GLU A 345 13.17 19.56 -30.95
C GLU A 345 13.92 19.33 -32.26
N ARG A 346 15.25 19.36 -32.21
CA ARG A 346 16.15 19.21 -33.35
C ARG A 346 17.30 18.29 -33.02
N LEU A 347 17.90 17.74 -34.06
CA LEU A 347 19.23 17.19 -33.99
C LEU A 347 20.21 18.30 -34.42
N ALA A 348 21.17 18.63 -33.56
CA ALA A 348 22.17 19.65 -33.82
C ALA A 348 23.58 19.09 -33.65
N ARG A 349 24.49 19.51 -34.52
CA ARG A 349 25.92 19.31 -34.37
C ARG A 349 26.51 20.52 -33.69
N LEU A 350 27.12 20.30 -32.53
CA LEU A 350 27.92 21.31 -31.87
C LEU A 350 29.37 21.20 -32.37
N SER A 351 29.99 22.33 -32.64
CA SER A 351 31.41 22.42 -33.02
C SER A 351 32.06 23.65 -32.40
N THR A 352 33.30 23.48 -31.94
CA THR A 352 34.07 24.58 -31.35
C THR A 352 35.47 24.67 -31.98
N PRO A 353 36.03 25.89 -32.12
CA PRO A 353 37.45 26.07 -32.43
C PRO A 353 38.37 25.78 -31.23
N LEU A 354 37.84 25.62 -30.01
CA LEU A 354 38.62 25.28 -28.82
C LEU A 354 39.05 23.80 -28.85
N SER A 355 40.00 23.45 -27.97
CA SER A 355 40.48 22.08 -27.81
C SER A 355 39.45 21.13 -27.19
N SER A 356 38.44 21.67 -26.50
CA SER A 356 37.42 20.92 -25.79
C SER A 356 36.05 21.57 -25.95
N LEU A 357 35.07 20.76 -26.36
CA LEU A 357 33.66 21.13 -26.43
C LEU A 357 33.12 21.42 -25.03
N ASP A 358 33.57 20.66 -24.03
CA ASP A 358 33.15 20.86 -22.65
C ASP A 358 33.65 22.22 -22.15
N ASP A 359 34.88 22.65 -22.50
CA ASP A 359 35.40 23.98 -22.16
C ASP A 359 34.57 25.09 -22.84
N ALA A 360 34.16 24.88 -24.10
CA ALA A 360 33.31 25.82 -24.82
C ALA A 360 31.94 25.96 -24.15
N LEU A 361 31.32 24.83 -23.77
CA LEU A 361 30.03 24.79 -23.06
C LEU A 361 30.10 25.51 -21.72
N HIS A 362 31.20 25.40 -20.98
CA HIS A 362 31.37 26.14 -19.72
C HIS A 362 31.51 27.65 -19.91
N GLN A 363 32.09 28.10 -21.03
CA GLN A 363 32.29 29.53 -21.29
C GLN A 363 31.01 30.24 -21.77
N VAL A 364 30.15 29.57 -22.53
CA VAL A 364 28.95 30.20 -23.13
C VAL A 364 27.62 29.64 -22.61
N GLY A 365 27.66 28.52 -21.90
CA GLY A 365 26.49 27.85 -21.39
C GLY A 365 26.07 28.35 -20.02
N HIS A 366 24.78 28.23 -19.78
CA HIS A 366 24.13 28.55 -18.51
C HIS A 366 23.46 27.31 -17.96
N THR A 367 23.28 27.26 -16.65
CA THR A 367 22.52 26.19 -16.01
C THR A 367 21.04 26.24 -16.48
N PRO A 368 20.52 25.16 -17.11
CA PRO A 368 19.12 25.10 -17.52
C PRO A 368 18.21 25.02 -16.28
N LEU A 369 17.48 26.10 -16.02
CA LEU A 369 16.46 26.13 -14.99
C LEU A 369 15.10 25.66 -15.54
N PRO A 370 14.28 24.99 -14.71
CA PRO A 370 12.92 24.64 -15.07
C PRO A 370 12.11 25.86 -15.57
N PRO A 371 11.17 25.67 -16.51
CA PRO A 371 10.49 26.78 -17.20
C PRO A 371 9.64 27.68 -16.29
N TYR A 372 9.29 27.21 -15.10
CA TYR A 372 8.55 27.99 -14.10
C TYR A 372 9.44 28.92 -13.25
N ILE A 373 10.77 28.84 -13.37
CA ILE A 373 11.72 29.78 -12.78
C ILE A 373 12.10 30.79 -13.87
N LYS A 374 11.64 32.04 -13.74
CA LYS A 374 11.68 32.99 -14.86
C LYS A 374 12.92 33.89 -14.90
N ASN A 375 13.40 34.34 -13.74
CA ASN A 375 14.44 35.40 -13.66
C ASN A 375 15.41 35.18 -12.49
N TYR A 376 15.81 33.94 -12.22
CA TYR A 376 16.81 33.68 -11.18
C TYR A 376 18.17 34.19 -11.63
N ALA A 377 18.74 35.13 -10.86
CA ALA A 377 20.06 35.73 -11.09
C ALA A 377 21.01 35.52 -9.89
N GLY A 378 20.67 34.56 -9.01
CA GLY A 378 21.51 34.19 -7.88
C GLY A 378 22.61 33.20 -8.28
N ASP A 379 23.26 32.64 -7.27
CA ASP A 379 24.30 31.64 -7.46
C ASP A 379 23.72 30.35 -8.09
N GLU A 380 24.22 29.99 -9.28
CA GLU A 380 23.81 28.78 -10.00
C GLU A 380 24.20 27.50 -9.24
N GLU A 381 25.23 27.54 -8.38
CA GLU A 381 25.65 26.40 -7.55
C GLU A 381 24.56 26.02 -6.52
N LEU A 382 23.65 26.93 -6.18
CA LEU A 382 22.49 26.61 -5.33
C LEU A 382 21.49 25.68 -6.03
N TYR A 383 21.55 25.55 -7.36
CA TYR A 383 20.81 24.54 -8.11
C TYR A 383 21.57 23.23 -8.28
N GLN A 384 22.74 23.08 -7.66
CA GLN A 384 23.48 21.82 -7.60
C GLN A 384 23.37 21.21 -6.19
N THR A 385 23.41 19.87 -6.11
CA THR A 385 23.52 19.20 -4.81
C THR A 385 24.97 19.25 -4.34
N VAL A 386 25.17 19.33 -3.02
CA VAL A 386 26.51 19.44 -2.40
C VAL A 386 27.36 18.18 -2.55
N PHE A 387 26.78 17.11 -3.08
CA PHE A 387 27.42 15.82 -3.37
C PHE A 387 27.35 15.47 -4.86
N SER A 388 26.94 16.40 -5.73
CA SER A 388 26.87 16.17 -7.16
C SER A 388 28.26 15.92 -7.76
N GLN A 389 28.31 15.01 -8.71
CA GLN A 389 29.47 14.61 -9.50
C GLN A 389 29.01 14.43 -10.95
N GLU A 390 29.95 14.49 -11.89
CA GLU A 390 29.75 14.20 -13.32
C GLU A 390 28.62 15.00 -14.01
N GLU A 391 29.00 15.93 -14.87
CA GLU A 391 28.05 16.75 -15.63
C GLU A 391 27.37 15.95 -16.73
N ARG A 392 26.21 15.38 -16.41
CA ARG A 392 25.47 14.48 -17.31
C ARG A 392 23.96 14.71 -17.32
N SER A 393 23.45 15.64 -16.52
CA SER A 393 22.00 15.90 -16.44
C SER A 393 21.66 17.30 -16.92
N ALA A 394 20.47 17.45 -17.49
CA ALA A 394 19.90 18.75 -17.85
C ALA A 394 19.05 19.34 -16.71
N ALA A 395 18.83 18.60 -15.63
CA ALA A 395 18.10 19.07 -14.46
C ALA A 395 18.66 18.46 -13.17
N ALA A 396 18.60 19.24 -12.09
CA ALA A 396 19.14 18.81 -10.81
C ALA A 396 18.20 17.82 -10.11
N PRO A 397 18.73 16.84 -9.35
CA PRO A 397 17.94 16.06 -8.41
C PRO A 397 17.55 16.93 -7.21
N THR A 398 16.48 17.70 -7.38
CA THR A 398 16.11 18.84 -6.52
C THR A 398 15.86 18.49 -5.05
N ALA A 399 15.46 17.26 -4.76
CA ALA A 399 15.28 16.79 -3.38
C ALA A 399 16.60 16.75 -2.59
N GLY A 400 17.72 16.57 -3.30
CA GLY A 400 19.06 16.60 -2.72
C GLY A 400 19.57 18.01 -2.40
N LEU A 401 18.96 19.07 -2.94
CA LEU A 401 19.42 20.45 -2.76
C LEU A 401 19.32 20.93 -1.32
N HIS A 402 18.44 20.31 -0.53
CA HIS A 402 18.16 20.69 0.86
C HIS A 402 19.25 20.22 1.84
N PHE A 403 20.11 19.28 1.43
CA PHE A 403 21.20 18.79 2.26
C PHE A 403 22.37 19.76 2.29
N THR A 404 22.93 19.95 3.50
CA THR A 404 24.21 20.60 3.74
C THR A 404 25.29 19.56 3.99
N PRO A 405 26.58 19.87 3.73
CA PRO A 405 27.67 18.97 4.11
C PRO A 405 27.65 18.59 5.59
N GLU A 406 27.35 19.56 6.47
CA GLU A 406 27.28 19.36 7.92
C GLU A 406 26.16 18.38 8.32
N LEU A 407 24.99 18.50 7.68
CA LEU A 407 23.87 17.58 7.93
C LEU A 407 24.18 16.17 7.46
N ILE A 408 24.83 16.02 6.28
CA ILE A 408 25.24 14.71 5.77
C ILE A 408 26.21 14.03 6.73
N GLU A 409 27.24 14.75 7.19
CA GLU A 409 28.22 14.19 8.13
C GLU A 409 27.60 13.86 9.50
N ALA A 410 26.68 14.69 10.00
CA ALA A 410 25.93 14.37 11.21
C ALA A 410 25.08 13.10 11.07
N ILE A 411 24.41 12.93 9.93
CA ILE A 411 23.61 11.73 9.61
C ILE A 411 24.50 10.48 9.54
N LYS A 412 25.66 10.56 8.88
CA LYS A 412 26.65 9.46 8.85
C LYS A 412 27.16 9.12 10.25
N ALA A 413 27.49 10.11 11.06
CA ALA A 413 27.92 9.93 12.45
C ALA A 413 26.86 9.26 13.34
N LYS A 414 25.57 9.41 13.00
CA LYS A 414 24.45 8.70 13.65
C LYS A 414 24.42 7.21 13.32
N GLY A 415 25.19 6.74 12.34
CA GLY A 415 25.18 5.37 11.85
C GLY A 415 24.17 5.14 10.72
N VAL A 416 23.77 6.18 10.00
CA VAL A 416 22.97 6.08 8.76
C VAL A 416 23.91 6.01 7.56
N GLY A 417 23.71 5.05 6.67
CA GLY A 417 24.47 4.95 5.43
C GLY A 417 24.10 6.05 4.43
N PHE A 418 25.02 6.38 3.53
CA PHE A 418 24.78 7.30 2.42
C PHE A 418 25.43 6.74 1.17
N GLU A 419 24.62 6.33 0.19
CA GLU A 419 25.06 5.80 -1.10
C GLU A 419 24.42 6.57 -2.25
N THR A 420 24.93 6.33 -3.45
CA THR A 420 24.54 7.08 -4.64
C THR A 420 24.17 6.21 -5.82
N VAL A 421 23.34 6.76 -6.69
CA VAL A 421 22.96 6.23 -8.00
C VAL A 421 23.10 7.34 -9.03
N HIS A 422 23.10 6.98 -10.32
CA HIS A 422 23.02 7.96 -11.40
C HIS A 422 21.69 7.82 -12.13
N LEU A 423 21.04 8.96 -12.40
CA LEU A 423 19.99 9.09 -13.39
C LEU A 423 20.26 10.36 -14.19
N GLU A 424 20.53 10.20 -15.49
CA GLU A 424 20.70 11.30 -16.44
C GLU A 424 19.31 11.90 -16.72
N VAL A 425 18.98 13.00 -16.03
CA VAL A 425 17.65 13.63 -16.10
C VAL A 425 17.57 14.58 -17.29
N GLY A 426 16.60 14.35 -18.17
CA GLY A 426 16.25 15.27 -19.26
C GLY A 426 15.24 16.34 -18.83
N LEU A 427 15.09 17.40 -19.63
CA LEU A 427 14.09 18.46 -19.37
C LEU A 427 12.64 17.97 -19.46
N ASP A 428 12.41 16.84 -20.12
CA ASP A 428 11.10 16.21 -20.26
C ASP A 428 10.49 15.76 -18.92
N THR A 429 11.32 15.61 -17.88
CA THR A 429 10.88 15.35 -16.49
C THR A 429 9.90 16.40 -15.96
N PHE A 430 9.87 17.60 -16.54
CA PHE A 430 8.92 18.66 -16.13
C PHE A 430 7.64 18.72 -16.99
N ARG A 431 7.48 17.85 -17.99
CA ARG A 431 6.25 17.82 -18.81
C ARG A 431 5.07 17.31 -17.98
N ILE A 432 3.90 17.87 -18.30
CA ILE A 432 2.62 17.38 -17.78
C ILE A 432 2.16 16.18 -18.62
N VAL A 433 1.33 15.34 -18.01
CA VAL A 433 0.63 14.28 -18.73
C VAL A 433 -0.60 14.90 -19.38
N ASP A 434 -0.69 14.81 -20.70
CA ASP A 434 -1.78 15.41 -21.50
C ASP A 434 -2.91 14.40 -21.75
N GLU A 435 -2.61 13.10 -21.70
CA GLU A 435 -3.57 12.03 -21.91
C GLU A 435 -4.59 11.94 -20.76
N GLU A 436 -5.86 11.63 -21.08
CA GLU A 436 -6.92 11.48 -20.07
C GLU A 436 -6.66 10.28 -19.14
N ASP A 437 -6.30 9.13 -19.73
CA ASP A 437 -5.85 7.95 -19.00
C ASP A 437 -4.31 7.98 -18.91
N PRO A 438 -3.74 8.09 -17.69
CA PRO A 438 -2.30 8.18 -17.52
C PRO A 438 -1.59 6.95 -18.08
N HIS A 439 -2.19 5.76 -18.13
CA HIS A 439 -1.52 4.55 -18.64
C HIS A 439 -1.15 4.64 -20.12
N ASN A 440 -1.75 5.56 -20.87
CA ASN A 440 -1.42 5.80 -22.27
C ASN A 440 -0.22 6.73 -22.46
N HIS A 441 0.24 7.39 -21.39
CA HIS A 441 1.37 8.30 -21.44
C HIS A 441 2.68 7.56 -21.67
N GLN A 442 3.42 7.97 -22.70
CA GLN A 442 4.76 7.46 -22.97
C GLN A 442 5.79 8.31 -22.23
N ILE A 443 6.26 7.83 -21.08
CA ILE A 443 7.32 8.51 -20.34
C ILE A 443 8.63 8.50 -21.15
N HIS A 444 9.36 9.60 -21.11
CA HIS A 444 10.68 9.71 -21.72
C HIS A 444 11.65 8.66 -21.14
N THR A 445 12.58 8.22 -21.98
CA THR A 445 13.59 7.22 -21.59
C THR A 445 14.83 7.91 -21.06
N GLU A 446 15.25 7.54 -19.85
CA GLU A 446 16.44 8.07 -19.19
C GLU A 446 17.50 6.98 -19.04
N ARG A 447 18.75 7.41 -18.81
CA ARG A 447 19.87 6.50 -18.55
C ARG A 447 20.22 6.47 -17.08
N TYR A 448 20.44 5.29 -16.53
CA TYR A 448 20.68 5.13 -15.11
C TYR A 448 21.78 4.10 -14.81
N THR A 449 22.46 4.33 -13.69
CA THR A 449 23.49 3.45 -13.15
C THR A 449 23.18 3.17 -11.69
N VAL A 450 23.21 1.89 -11.31
CA VAL A 450 23.14 1.45 -9.91
C VAL A 450 24.43 0.69 -9.63
N PRO A 451 25.41 1.33 -8.98
CA PRO A 451 26.70 0.70 -8.71
C PRO A 451 26.58 -0.53 -7.81
N GLU A 452 27.49 -1.49 -7.98
CA GLU A 452 27.58 -2.69 -7.13
C GLU A 452 27.66 -2.34 -5.63
N LYS A 453 28.44 -1.31 -5.26
CA LYS A 453 28.52 -0.82 -3.87
C LYS A 453 27.15 -0.47 -3.29
N THR A 454 26.29 0.17 -4.09
CA THR A 454 24.95 0.61 -3.69
C THR A 454 24.03 -0.59 -3.51
N VAL A 455 24.12 -1.58 -4.41
CA VAL A 455 23.37 -2.84 -4.31
C VAL A 455 23.74 -3.59 -3.04
N GLN A 456 25.03 -3.72 -2.74
CA GLN A 456 25.52 -4.38 -1.53
C GLN A 456 25.09 -3.66 -0.25
N ALA A 457 25.16 -2.32 -0.24
CA ALA A 457 24.70 -1.51 0.89
C ALA A 457 23.20 -1.68 1.15
N ILE A 458 22.38 -1.71 0.09
CA ILE A 458 20.93 -1.95 0.17
C ILE A 458 20.65 -3.35 0.72
N ALA A 459 21.32 -4.38 0.19
CA ALA A 459 21.14 -5.75 0.67
C ALA A 459 21.49 -5.90 2.16
N LYS A 460 22.61 -5.29 2.59
CA LYS A 460 23.01 -5.24 4.01
C LYS A 460 21.99 -4.52 4.87
N THR A 461 21.50 -3.38 4.41
CA THR A 461 20.48 -2.57 5.12
C THR A 461 19.21 -3.37 5.35
N LYS A 462 18.69 -4.02 4.29
CA LYS A 462 17.49 -4.86 4.37
C LYS A 462 17.70 -6.07 5.29
N ALA A 463 18.85 -6.72 5.25
CA ALA A 463 19.18 -7.84 6.14
C ALA A 463 19.21 -7.43 7.63
N GLN A 464 19.47 -6.16 7.92
CA GLN A 464 19.48 -5.59 9.27
C GLN A 464 18.13 -4.97 9.68
N ASN A 465 17.07 -5.14 8.88
CA ASN A 465 15.77 -4.48 9.04
C ASN A 465 15.85 -2.95 9.06
N GLY A 466 16.90 -2.37 8.46
CA GLY A 466 17.01 -0.93 8.22
C GLY A 466 16.15 -0.50 7.02
N ARG A 467 15.85 0.80 6.93
CA ARG A 467 15.09 1.35 5.81
C ARG A 467 16.02 1.84 4.70
N VAL A 468 15.63 1.59 3.45
CA VAL A 468 16.21 2.24 2.28
C VAL A 468 15.36 3.47 1.94
N ILE A 469 15.98 4.63 2.01
CA ILE A 469 15.33 5.93 1.90
C ILE A 469 15.85 6.63 0.65
N ALA A 470 15.00 6.76 -0.36
CA ALA A 470 15.35 7.44 -1.59
C ALA A 470 15.33 8.96 -1.40
N VAL A 471 16.36 9.65 -1.89
CA VAL A 471 16.43 11.11 -1.96
C VAL A 471 16.12 11.54 -3.38
N GLY A 472 14.84 11.82 -3.62
CA GLY A 472 14.29 12.20 -4.92
C GLY A 472 13.65 11.04 -5.67
N THR A 473 12.69 11.40 -6.51
CA THR A 473 11.97 10.47 -7.41
C THR A 473 12.88 9.83 -8.46
N THR A 474 13.98 10.48 -8.80
CA THR A 474 15.01 9.94 -9.69
C THR A 474 15.69 8.71 -9.08
N SER A 475 16.10 8.78 -7.80
CA SER A 475 16.63 7.64 -7.06
C SER A 475 15.63 6.51 -6.93
N VAL A 476 14.35 6.82 -6.72
CA VAL A 476 13.27 5.81 -6.73
C VAL A 476 13.25 5.07 -8.06
N ARG A 477 13.17 5.79 -9.18
CA ARG A 477 13.10 5.16 -10.50
C ARG A 477 14.34 4.35 -10.83
N SER A 478 15.55 4.82 -10.50
CA SER A 478 16.78 4.03 -10.70
C SER A 478 16.77 2.72 -9.91
N LEU A 479 16.40 2.77 -8.64
CA LEU A 479 16.38 1.58 -7.77
C LEU A 479 15.29 0.59 -8.17
N GLU A 480 14.08 1.06 -8.40
CA GLU A 480 12.95 0.20 -8.77
C GLU A 480 13.11 -0.37 -10.20
N SER A 481 13.81 0.33 -11.10
CA SER A 481 14.16 -0.21 -12.44
C SER A 481 15.26 -1.28 -12.39
N ALA A 482 16.14 -1.22 -11.40
CA ALA A 482 17.20 -2.20 -11.19
C ALA A 482 16.71 -3.48 -10.48
N TRP A 483 15.45 -3.53 -10.04
CA TRP A 483 14.89 -4.72 -9.40
C TRP A 483 14.68 -5.85 -10.43
N ASP A 484 15.26 -7.01 -10.17
CA ASP A 484 15.08 -8.23 -10.97
C ASP A 484 13.98 -9.08 -10.33
N SER A 485 12.83 -9.16 -11.01
CA SER A 485 11.66 -9.92 -10.54
C SER A 485 11.88 -11.42 -10.51
N ASP A 486 12.76 -11.99 -11.34
CA ASP A 486 13.00 -13.44 -11.35
C ASP A 486 13.92 -13.84 -10.19
N LYS A 487 14.93 -13.00 -9.92
CA LYS A 487 15.87 -13.23 -8.81
C LYS A 487 15.37 -12.71 -7.47
N GLN A 488 14.30 -11.91 -7.47
CA GLN A 488 13.77 -11.24 -6.29
C GLN A 488 14.86 -10.42 -5.55
N CYS A 489 15.71 -9.73 -6.32
CA CYS A 489 16.77 -8.90 -5.77
C CYS A 489 17.10 -7.69 -6.65
N LEU A 490 17.75 -6.70 -6.06
CA LEU A 490 18.33 -5.57 -6.79
C LEU A 490 19.63 -6.03 -7.47
N ILE A 491 19.84 -5.66 -8.73
CA ILE A 491 21.07 -5.98 -9.45
C ILE A 491 21.77 -4.73 -9.99
N PRO A 492 23.11 -4.77 -10.12
CA PRO A 492 23.86 -3.63 -10.63
C PRO A 492 23.47 -3.31 -12.06
N ARG A 493 23.56 -2.02 -12.40
CA ARG A 493 23.25 -1.47 -13.72
C ARG A 493 24.31 -0.48 -14.09
N ASP A 494 24.75 -0.50 -15.35
CA ASP A 494 25.71 0.45 -15.88
C ASP A 494 25.13 1.13 -17.11
N ARG A 495 24.72 2.39 -16.93
CA ARG A 495 24.20 3.29 -17.96
C ARG A 495 23.07 2.70 -18.83
N GLU A 496 22.24 1.88 -18.19
CA GLU A 496 21.09 1.20 -18.79
C GLU A 496 19.94 2.17 -19.02
N LYS A 497 18.96 1.78 -19.84
CA LYS A 497 17.77 2.61 -20.12
C LYS A 497 16.63 2.28 -19.16
N THR A 498 15.90 3.30 -18.72
CA THR A 498 14.64 3.15 -17.99
C THR A 498 13.56 4.07 -18.56
N SER A 499 12.39 3.47 -18.77
CA SER A 499 11.13 4.16 -19.06
C SER A 499 10.09 3.74 -18.01
N LEU A 500 10.55 3.40 -16.79
CA LEU A 500 9.66 2.96 -15.71
C LEU A 500 8.74 4.12 -15.32
N PHE A 501 7.46 3.93 -15.58
CA PHE A 501 6.40 4.83 -15.17
C PHE A 501 5.65 4.26 -13.96
N ILE A 502 5.75 4.98 -12.83
CA ILE A 502 5.21 4.53 -11.55
C ILE A 502 3.85 5.20 -11.32
N LEU A 503 2.79 4.40 -11.34
CA LEU A 503 1.39 4.81 -11.11
C LEU A 503 0.83 4.19 -9.82
N PRO A 504 -0.24 4.77 -9.23
CA PRO A 504 -0.92 4.17 -8.09
C PRO A 504 -1.30 2.70 -8.35
N GLY A 505 -0.89 1.82 -7.45
CA GLY A 505 -0.97 0.38 -7.64
C GLY A 505 0.39 -0.30 -7.79
N TYR A 506 1.44 0.47 -8.09
CA TYR A 506 2.82 -0.01 -8.07
C TYR A 506 3.23 -0.51 -6.68
N GLU A 507 3.95 -1.63 -6.65
CA GLU A 507 4.49 -2.21 -5.42
C GLU A 507 6.00 -1.96 -5.37
N PHE A 508 6.42 -1.04 -4.50
CA PHE A 508 7.83 -0.72 -4.28
C PHE A 508 8.56 -1.89 -3.64
N LYS A 509 9.63 -2.34 -4.31
CA LYS A 509 10.42 -3.51 -3.91
C LYS A 509 11.66 -3.12 -3.12
N VAL A 510 12.17 -1.91 -3.36
CA VAL A 510 13.42 -1.43 -2.77
C VAL A 510 13.18 -0.33 -1.77
N VAL A 511 12.40 0.70 -2.14
CA VAL A 511 12.29 1.94 -1.37
C VAL A 511 11.27 1.86 -0.24
N ASP A 512 11.70 2.17 0.99
CA ASP A 512 10.86 2.15 2.20
C ASP A 512 10.33 3.53 2.59
N ALA A 513 11.11 4.58 2.37
CA ALA A 513 10.74 5.98 2.57
C ALA A 513 11.28 6.88 1.46
N LEU A 514 10.68 8.05 1.27
CA LEU A 514 11.01 8.99 0.19
C LEU A 514 11.16 10.41 0.73
N ILE A 515 12.28 11.05 0.44
CA ILE A 515 12.47 12.50 0.53
C ILE A 515 12.29 13.09 -0.86
N THR A 516 11.39 14.06 -1.03
CA THR A 516 11.11 14.66 -2.34
C THR A 516 10.65 16.11 -2.22
N ASN A 517 10.58 16.84 -3.32
CA ASN A 517 9.92 18.15 -3.40
C ASN A 517 8.40 17.98 -3.60
N PHE A 518 7.68 19.10 -3.61
CA PHE A 518 6.33 19.15 -4.15
C PHE A 518 6.35 19.29 -5.68
N HIS A 519 5.47 18.58 -6.38
CA HIS A 519 5.51 18.43 -7.83
C HIS A 519 4.36 19.14 -8.54
N VAL A 520 4.56 19.44 -9.82
CA VAL A 520 3.56 20.07 -10.70
C VAL A 520 2.29 19.19 -10.75
N PRO A 521 1.06 19.77 -10.76
CA PRO A 521 -0.16 18.99 -10.95
C PRO A 521 -0.11 18.22 -12.27
N ARG A 522 -0.80 17.07 -12.32
CA ARG A 522 -0.88 16.21 -13.54
C ARG A 522 0.49 15.77 -14.09
N SER A 523 1.55 15.78 -13.28
CA SER A 523 2.89 15.32 -13.69
C SER A 523 3.12 13.85 -13.35
N THR A 524 4.06 13.22 -14.06
CA THR A 524 4.52 11.86 -13.75
C THR A 524 5.06 11.74 -12.32
N LEU A 525 5.70 12.79 -11.81
CA LEU A 525 6.21 12.86 -10.44
C LEU A 525 5.09 12.89 -9.40
N MET A 526 3.98 13.61 -9.67
CA MET A 526 2.79 13.61 -8.82
C MET A 526 2.17 12.20 -8.72
N MET A 527 2.14 11.48 -9.83
CA MET A 527 1.61 10.11 -9.87
C MET A 527 2.51 9.13 -9.11
N LEU A 528 3.83 9.27 -9.22
CA LEU A 528 4.81 8.47 -8.47
C LEU A 528 4.64 8.64 -6.96
N VAL A 529 4.58 9.88 -6.45
CA VAL A 529 4.38 10.09 -5.00
C VAL A 529 3.01 9.59 -4.52
N SER A 530 2.00 9.66 -5.39
CA SER A 530 0.66 9.10 -5.15
C SER A 530 0.66 7.58 -5.09
N ALA A 531 1.55 6.92 -5.85
CA ALA A 531 1.78 5.49 -5.77
C ALA A 531 2.51 5.09 -4.48
N PHE A 532 3.45 5.92 -4.02
CA PHE A 532 4.22 5.66 -2.80
C PHE A 532 3.38 5.73 -1.53
N SER A 533 2.26 6.46 -1.57
CA SER A 533 1.20 6.45 -0.55
C SER A 533 -0.15 6.11 -1.19
N THR A 534 -1.12 7.01 -1.08
CA THR A 534 -2.36 6.97 -1.84
C THR A 534 -2.58 8.34 -2.46
N ARG A 535 -3.23 8.38 -3.61
CA ARG A 535 -3.65 9.64 -4.26
C ARG A 535 -4.35 10.56 -3.25
N ASP A 536 -5.30 10.04 -2.48
CA ASP A 536 -6.10 10.84 -1.55
C ASP A 536 -5.24 11.44 -0.41
N ASN A 537 -4.27 10.68 0.13
CA ASN A 537 -3.33 11.20 1.14
C ASN A 537 -2.42 12.28 0.56
N ILE A 538 -1.90 12.07 -0.65
CA ILE A 538 -1.03 13.05 -1.31
C ILE A 538 -1.80 14.34 -1.60
N MET A 539 -3.01 14.26 -2.16
CA MET A 539 -3.82 15.46 -2.42
C MET A 539 -4.14 16.22 -1.13
N ALA A 540 -4.41 15.52 -0.03
CA ALA A 540 -4.59 16.14 1.27
C ALA A 540 -3.31 16.83 1.77
N ALA A 541 -2.14 16.21 1.58
CA ALA A 541 -0.85 16.78 1.94
C ALA A 541 -0.53 18.06 1.14
N TYR A 542 -0.79 18.07 -0.17
CA TYR A 542 -0.57 19.25 -1.02
C TYR A 542 -1.53 20.40 -0.64
N LYS A 543 -2.80 20.08 -0.36
CA LYS A 543 -3.76 21.07 0.15
C LYS A 543 -3.33 21.66 1.49
N HIS A 544 -2.79 20.84 2.40
CA HIS A 544 -2.22 21.31 3.67
C HIS A 544 -1.00 22.20 3.43
N ALA A 545 -0.08 21.79 2.56
CA ALA A 545 1.13 22.54 2.22
C ALA A 545 0.80 23.95 1.69
N ILE A 546 -0.14 24.05 0.74
CA ILE A 546 -0.62 25.34 0.22
C ILE A 546 -1.22 26.20 1.34
N LYS A 547 -2.10 25.63 2.17
CA LYS A 547 -2.70 26.34 3.31
C LYS A 547 -1.67 26.82 4.33
N ARG A 548 -0.54 26.13 4.47
CA ARG A 548 0.57 26.46 5.39
C ARG A 548 1.68 27.29 4.72
N HIS A 549 1.43 27.81 3.52
CA HIS A 549 2.38 28.61 2.76
C HIS A 549 3.72 27.92 2.60
N TYR A 550 3.69 26.63 2.24
CA TYR A 550 4.87 25.96 1.72
C TYR A 550 5.23 26.57 0.36
N ARG A 551 6.53 26.58 0.08
CA ARG A 551 7.11 26.87 -1.22
C ARG A 551 7.20 25.55 -1.98
N LEU A 552 6.79 25.49 -3.24
CA LEU A 552 6.65 24.26 -4.02
C LEU A 552 7.68 24.22 -5.16
N LEU A 553 7.80 23.05 -5.79
CA LEU A 553 8.69 22.76 -6.93
C LEU A 553 10.19 22.78 -6.58
N SER A 554 11.06 22.94 -7.60
CA SER A 554 12.51 22.71 -7.51
C SER A 554 13.23 23.42 -6.37
N PHE A 555 12.99 24.73 -6.20
CA PHE A 555 13.59 25.53 -5.13
C PHE A 555 12.77 25.60 -3.85
N GLY A 556 11.65 24.87 -3.83
CA GLY A 556 10.68 24.91 -2.75
C GLY A 556 11.14 24.18 -1.49
N ASP A 557 10.14 23.77 -0.72
CA ASP A 557 10.24 23.02 0.50
C ASP A 557 10.19 21.51 0.21
N ALA A 558 10.51 20.70 1.22
CA ALA A 558 10.61 19.26 1.11
C ALA A 558 9.37 18.53 1.66
N MET A 559 9.21 17.28 1.26
CA MET A 559 8.27 16.31 1.80
C MET A 559 9.03 15.01 2.14
N PHE A 560 8.78 14.47 3.33
CA PHE A 560 9.31 13.18 3.76
C PHE A 560 8.16 12.18 3.99
N ILE A 561 8.14 11.09 3.23
CA ILE A 561 7.09 10.09 3.24
C ILE A 561 7.63 8.78 3.82
N GLN A 562 7.05 8.27 4.91
CA GLN A 562 7.50 7.06 5.61
C GLN A 562 6.38 6.05 5.92
#